data_AF-A0A9W9S012-F1
#
_entry.id   AF-A0A9W9S012-F1
#
_cell.length_a   1.000
_cell.length_b   1.000
_cell.length_c   1.000
_cell.angle_alpha   90.00
_cell.angle_beta   90.00
_cell.angle_gamma   90.00
#
_symmetry.space_group_name_H-M   'P 1'
#
loop_
_entity.id
_entity.type
_entity.pdbx_description
1 polymer ?
#
loop_
_entity_poly.entity_id
_entity_poly.type
_entity_poly.pdbx_seq_one_letter_code
_entity_poly.pdbx_strand_id
1 'polypeptide(L)'
;MEKESSLPTKMLRSLGHVERYSATRIDLGIYLNVTLTARYNCSDKLAVKPALFYALAALIAKHPILSAIPWAMNTKEPYFIRLTKIDLKQAVRFVEDEFRTENTDWREFVDKVLEKEHNTTFESRNDADLPF
;
A
#
# COMPACT_ATOMS: atom_id res chain seq x y z
N MET A 1 -32.86 3.89 11.41
CA MET A 1 -32.12 4.43 10.25
C MET A 1 -31.03 3.46 9.93
N GLU A 2 -31.31 2.54 9.02
CA GLU A 2 -30.36 1.59 8.47
C GLU A 2 -29.27 2.36 7.72
N LYS A 3 -28.00 2.10 8.06
CA LYS A 3 -26.86 2.71 7.39
C LYS A 3 -26.40 1.72 6.31
N GLU A 4 -26.97 1.85 5.13
CA GLU A 4 -26.38 1.31 3.89
C GLU A 4 -25.05 2.01 3.62
N SER A 5 -23.94 1.27 3.62
CA SER A 5 -22.78 1.57 2.74
C SER A 5 -21.80 0.40 2.63
N SER A 6 -22.28 -0.82 2.38
CA SER A 6 -21.39 -1.89 1.92
C SER A 6 -21.26 -1.78 0.40
N LEU A 7 -20.29 -0.98 -0.08
CA LEU A 7 -19.90 -1.07 -1.49
C LEU A 7 -19.55 -2.54 -1.79
N PRO A 8 -20.14 -3.17 -2.82
CA PRO A 8 -19.88 -4.57 -3.10
C PRO A 8 -18.45 -4.70 -3.64
N THR A 9 -17.50 -4.97 -2.74
CA THR A 9 -16.14 -5.28 -3.13
C THR A 9 -16.17 -6.64 -3.83
N LYS A 10 -15.90 -6.65 -5.14
CA LYS A 10 -16.02 -7.86 -5.95
C LYS A 10 -14.99 -8.89 -5.51
N MET A 11 -15.46 -10.04 -5.03
CA MET A 11 -14.62 -11.22 -4.81
C MET A 11 -13.99 -11.64 -6.16
N LEU A 12 -12.67 -11.81 -6.16
CA LEU A 12 -11.90 -12.21 -7.34
C LEU A 12 -11.65 -13.72 -7.36
N ARG A 13 -10.97 -14.24 -6.33
CA ARG A 13 -10.61 -15.66 -6.16
C ARG A 13 -10.07 -15.94 -4.76
N SER A 14 -10.04 -17.19 -4.35
CA SER A 14 -9.33 -17.63 -3.14
C SER A 14 -7.81 -17.43 -3.25
N LEU A 15 -7.15 -17.30 -2.11
CA LEU A 15 -5.69 -17.28 -2.03
C LEU A 15 -5.11 -18.68 -2.31
N GLY A 16 -4.05 -18.74 -3.12
CA GLY A 16 -3.23 -19.93 -3.32
C GLY A 16 -2.34 -20.23 -2.11
N HIS A 17 -1.66 -21.37 -2.11
CA HIS A 17 -0.90 -21.84 -0.93
C HIS A 17 0.18 -20.86 -0.44
N VAL A 18 0.96 -20.27 -1.35
CA VAL A 18 2.02 -19.30 -1.00
C VAL A 18 1.44 -17.98 -0.51
N GLU A 19 0.31 -17.56 -1.09
CA GLU A 19 -0.40 -16.34 -0.68
C GLU A 19 -1.00 -16.52 0.70
N ARG A 20 -1.60 -17.69 1.00
CA ARG A 20 -2.09 -18.05 2.33
C ARG A 20 -0.98 -18.03 3.36
N TYR A 21 0.16 -18.64 3.05
CA TYR A 21 1.32 -18.61 3.95
C TYR A 21 1.79 -17.18 4.24
N SER A 22 1.79 -16.30 3.23
CA SER A 22 2.13 -14.89 3.42
C SER A 22 1.09 -14.14 4.25
N ALA A 23 -0.20 -14.32 3.96
CA ALA A 23 -1.30 -13.74 4.73
C ALA A 23 -1.27 -14.17 6.20
N THR A 24 -0.96 -15.44 6.50
CA THR A 24 -0.81 -15.91 7.89
C THR A 24 0.35 -15.23 8.61
N ARG A 25 1.48 -14.96 7.94
CA ARG A 25 2.60 -14.23 8.56
C ARG A 25 2.28 -12.77 8.83
N ILE A 26 1.48 -12.16 7.96
CA ILE A 26 0.97 -10.79 8.17
C ILE A 26 0.03 -10.77 9.39
N ASP A 27 -0.92 -11.70 9.45
CA ASP A 27 -1.88 -11.84 10.57
C ASP A 27 -1.18 -12.10 11.92
N LEU A 28 -0.07 -12.86 11.90
CA LEU A 28 0.78 -13.11 13.08
C LEU A 28 1.72 -11.95 13.44
N GLY A 29 1.82 -10.90 12.61
CA GLY A 29 2.71 -9.76 12.86
C GLY A 29 4.21 -10.03 12.62
N ILE A 30 4.57 -11.10 11.91
CA ILE A 30 5.97 -11.55 11.77
C ILE A 30 6.62 -11.03 10.48
N TYR A 31 5.83 -10.80 9.42
CA TYR A 31 6.33 -10.29 8.15
C TYR A 31 5.21 -9.51 7.45
N LEU A 32 5.16 -8.21 7.70
CA LEU A 32 4.03 -7.37 7.31
C LEU A 32 4.13 -6.95 5.84
N ASN A 33 5.21 -6.24 5.49
CA ASN A 33 5.30 -5.56 4.21
C ASN A 33 6.60 -5.90 3.48
N VAL A 34 6.61 -5.74 2.16
CA VAL A 34 7.83 -5.73 1.37
C VAL A 34 8.12 -4.27 1.01
N THR A 35 9.35 -3.83 1.22
CA THR A 35 9.78 -2.47 0.87
C THR A 35 10.75 -2.50 -0.31
N LEU A 36 10.63 -1.52 -1.20
CA LEU A 36 11.47 -1.36 -2.37
C LEU A 36 11.90 0.10 -2.49
N THR A 37 13.19 0.31 -2.74
CA THR A 37 13.75 1.63 -2.99
C THR A 37 14.20 1.78 -4.43
N ALA A 38 14.00 2.98 -4.97
CA ALA A 38 14.52 3.37 -6.26
C ALA A 38 14.96 4.83 -6.18
N ARG A 39 16.09 5.14 -6.83
CA ARG A 39 16.61 6.49 -6.94
C ARG A 39 16.39 6.98 -8.36
N TYR A 40 15.80 8.16 -8.48
CA TYR A 40 15.55 8.82 -9.75
C TYR A 40 16.34 10.11 -9.82
N ASN A 41 16.87 10.43 -10.99
CA ASN A 41 17.42 11.74 -11.30
C ASN A 41 16.42 12.46 -12.21
N CYS A 42 15.96 13.63 -11.79
CA CYS A 42 15.05 14.46 -12.60
C CYS A 42 15.85 15.65 -13.14
N SER A 43 16.01 15.73 -14.46
CA SER A 43 16.68 16.86 -15.14
C SER A 43 15.78 18.09 -15.25
N ASP A 44 14.47 17.87 -15.22
CA ASP A 44 13.47 18.89 -15.55
C ASP A 44 12.86 19.48 -14.28
N LYS A 45 12.41 20.74 -14.35
CA LYS A 45 11.68 21.42 -13.27
C LYS A 45 10.24 20.90 -13.13
N LEU A 46 10.02 19.60 -13.29
CA LEU A 46 8.70 19.00 -13.19
C LEU A 46 8.26 18.96 -11.72
N ALA A 47 7.02 19.36 -11.46
CA ALA A 47 6.42 19.16 -10.15
C ALA A 47 6.22 17.65 -9.90
N VAL A 48 7.09 17.05 -9.09
CA VAL A 48 7.12 15.59 -8.85
C VAL A 48 5.79 15.07 -8.29
N LYS A 49 5.19 15.80 -7.35
CA LYS A 49 3.95 15.38 -6.67
C LYS A 49 2.76 15.15 -7.63
N PRO A 50 2.33 16.12 -8.45
CA PRO A 50 1.23 15.90 -9.40
C PRO A 50 1.58 14.87 -10.48
N ALA A 51 2.84 14.86 -10.96
CA ALA A 51 3.29 13.86 -11.93
C ALA A 51 3.20 12.43 -11.39
N LEU A 52 3.59 12.22 -10.12
CA LEU A 52 3.52 10.91 -9.45
C LEU A 52 2.08 10.44 -9.29
N PHE A 53 1.16 11.31 -8.85
CA PHE A 53 -0.25 10.96 -8.73
C PHE A 53 -0.87 10.54 -10.06
N TYR A 54 -0.58 11.28 -11.14
CA TYR A 54 -1.06 10.93 -12.47
C TYR A 54 -0.50 9.59 -12.95
N ALA A 55 0.81 9.36 -12.78
CA ALA A 55 1.45 8.12 -13.17
C ALA A 55 0.88 6.91 -12.40
N LEU A 56 0.67 7.03 -11.09
CA LEU A 56 0.08 5.97 -10.27
C LEU A 56 -1.36 5.66 -10.69
N ALA A 57 -2.19 6.68 -10.94
CA ALA A 57 -3.56 6.49 -11.42
C ALA A 57 -3.59 5.72 -12.75
N ALA A 58 -2.74 6.12 -13.71
CA ALA A 58 -2.62 5.45 -14.99
C ALA A 58 -2.12 3.99 -14.86
N LEU A 59 -1.15 3.75 -13.97
CA LEU A 59 -0.60 2.41 -13.73
C LEU A 59 -1.64 1.47 -13.11
N ILE A 60 -2.37 1.93 -12.10
CA ILE A 60 -3.45 1.17 -11.45
C ILE A 60 -4.55 0.85 -12.46
N ALA A 61 -4.95 1.82 -13.28
CA ALA A 61 -5.96 1.61 -14.33
C ALA A 61 -5.50 0.55 -15.37
N LYS A 62 -4.21 0.53 -15.71
CA LYS A 62 -3.63 -0.43 -16.65
C LYS A 62 -3.45 -1.82 -16.04
N HIS A 63 -3.17 -1.91 -14.74
CA HIS A 63 -2.85 -3.17 -14.05
C HIS A 63 -3.82 -3.41 -12.88
N PRO A 64 -4.99 -4.04 -13.14
CA PRO A 64 -6.03 -4.24 -12.12
C PRO A 64 -5.59 -5.02 -10.88
N ILE A 65 -4.49 -5.77 -10.94
CA ILE A 65 -3.92 -6.45 -9.78
C ILE A 65 -3.48 -5.48 -8.68
N LEU A 66 -3.11 -4.24 -9.02
CA LEU A 66 -2.75 -3.18 -8.06
C LEU A 66 -3.93 -2.65 -7.24
N SER A 67 -5.15 -3.11 -7.55
CA SER A 67 -6.38 -2.83 -6.78
C SER A 67 -6.92 -4.05 -6.04
N ALA A 68 -6.20 -5.19 -6.08
CA ALA A 68 -6.60 -6.40 -5.40
C ALA A 68 -5.95 -6.49 -4.01
N ILE A 69 -6.74 -6.76 -2.98
CA ILE A 69 -6.24 -6.95 -1.61
C ILE A 69 -6.73 -8.29 -1.03
N PRO A 70 -5.94 -8.95 -0.17
CA PRO A 70 -6.42 -10.12 0.55
C PRO A 70 -7.46 -9.68 1.60
N TRP A 71 -8.50 -10.48 1.75
CA TRP A 71 -9.59 -10.28 2.71
C TRP A 71 -9.80 -11.53 3.56
N ALA A 72 -10.41 -11.34 4.73
CA ALA A 72 -10.71 -12.43 5.68
C ALA A 72 -9.48 -13.30 6.00
N MET A 73 -8.31 -12.67 6.17
CA MET A 73 -7.02 -13.35 6.39
C MET A 73 -6.97 -14.21 7.66
N ASN A 74 -7.82 -13.89 8.65
CA ASN A 74 -8.00 -14.63 9.89
C ASN A 74 -8.90 -15.87 9.76
N THR A 75 -9.43 -16.16 8.56
CA THR A 75 -10.31 -17.30 8.30
C THR A 75 -9.58 -18.46 7.61
N LYS A 76 -10.24 -19.63 7.52
CA LYS A 76 -9.69 -20.79 6.80
C LYS A 76 -9.65 -20.63 5.29
N GLU A 77 -10.42 -19.69 4.75
CA GLU A 77 -10.63 -19.50 3.31
C GLU A 77 -10.48 -18.02 2.91
N PRO A 78 -9.28 -17.43 3.07
CA PRO A 78 -9.06 -16.05 2.65
C PRO A 78 -9.16 -15.93 1.12
N TYR A 79 -9.62 -14.77 0.65
CA TYR A 79 -9.82 -14.49 -0.77
C TYR A 79 -9.39 -13.08 -1.13
N PHE A 80 -9.09 -12.86 -2.42
CA PHE A 80 -8.86 -11.54 -2.95
C PHE A 80 -10.17 -10.85 -3.28
N ILE A 81 -10.24 -9.56 -2.93
CA ILE A 81 -11.29 -8.64 -3.34
C ILE A 81 -10.68 -7.54 -4.20
N ARG A 82 -11.49 -6.89 -5.03
CA ARG A 82 -11.08 -5.70 -5.79
C ARG A 82 -11.65 -4.43 -5.20
N LEU A 83 -10.77 -3.53 -4.82
CA LEU A 83 -11.13 -2.16 -4.43
C LEU A 83 -11.80 -1.45 -5.60
N THR A 84 -12.95 -0.82 -5.33
CA THR A 84 -13.72 -0.07 -6.32
C THR A 84 -13.18 1.35 -6.50
N LYS A 85 -12.50 1.86 -5.48
CA LYS A 85 -11.87 3.17 -5.45
C LYS A 85 -10.52 3.05 -4.75
N ILE A 86 -9.59 3.93 -5.10
CA ILE A 86 -8.35 4.10 -4.36
C ILE A 86 -8.11 5.58 -4.13
N ASP A 87 -8.06 6.02 -2.88
CA ASP A 87 -7.61 7.37 -2.52
C ASP A 87 -6.08 7.45 -2.51
N LEU A 88 -5.50 7.96 -3.59
CA LEU A 88 -4.05 8.13 -3.71
C LEU A 88 -3.47 9.05 -2.63
N LYS A 89 -4.25 9.99 -2.07
CA LYS A 89 -3.76 10.86 -0.99
C LYS A 89 -3.50 10.09 0.31
N GLN A 90 -4.16 8.95 0.49
CA GLN A 90 -3.93 8.04 1.62
C GLN A 90 -2.82 7.04 1.30
N ALA A 91 -2.75 6.57 0.04
CA ALA A 91 -1.74 5.61 -0.38
C ALA A 91 -0.33 6.20 -0.58
N VAL A 92 -0.21 7.51 -0.80
CA VAL A 92 1.08 8.18 -1.08
C VAL A 92 1.40 9.20 0.00
N ARG A 93 2.53 9.01 0.68
CA ARG A 93 3.08 9.96 1.64
C ARG A 93 4.39 10.54 1.11
N PHE A 94 4.49 11.86 1.13
CA PHE A 94 5.73 12.58 0.85
C PHE A 94 6.41 12.87 2.18
N VAL A 95 7.68 12.51 2.29
CA VAL A 95 8.49 12.71 3.48
C VAL A 95 9.75 13.45 3.05
N GLU A 96 10.06 14.55 3.73
CA GLU A 96 11.28 15.32 3.52
C GLU A 96 12.23 15.05 4.68
N ASP A 97 13.53 15.01 4.38
CA ASP A 97 14.57 14.88 5.40
C ASP A 97 14.90 16.28 5.94
N GLU A 98 14.20 16.67 7.01
CA GLU A 98 14.33 17.99 7.65
C GLU A 98 15.72 18.24 8.25
N PHE A 99 16.50 17.19 8.50
CA PHE A 99 17.84 17.26 9.10
C PHE A 99 18.95 17.06 8.07
N ARG A 100 18.62 17.10 6.77
CA ARG A 100 19.60 16.86 5.71
C ARG A 100 20.62 17.98 5.67
N THR A 101 21.85 17.68 6.09
CA THR A 101 23.02 18.52 5.84
C THR A 101 23.82 17.96 4.67
N GLU A 102 24.75 18.73 4.11
CA GLU A 102 25.61 18.28 3.00
C GLU A 102 26.41 17.01 3.33
N ASN A 103 26.65 16.74 4.62
CA ASN A 103 27.43 15.61 5.11
C ASN A 103 26.58 14.43 5.64
N THR A 104 25.25 14.51 5.64
CA THR A 104 24.38 13.42 6.12
C THR A 104 24.28 12.31 5.06
N ASP A 105 24.54 11.05 5.43
CA ASP A 105 24.26 9.93 4.52
C ASP A 105 22.75 9.72 4.38
N TRP A 106 22.20 10.12 3.24
CA TRP A 106 20.78 9.96 2.90
C TRP A 106 20.28 8.52 3.05
N ARG A 107 21.18 7.52 2.98
CA ARG A 107 20.82 6.11 3.17
C ARG A 107 20.30 5.86 4.57
N GLU A 108 20.86 6.49 5.60
CA GLU A 108 20.41 6.31 6.98
C GLU A 108 18.96 6.78 7.15
N PHE A 109 18.62 7.92 6.54
CA PHE A 109 17.24 8.41 6.51
C PHE A 109 16.30 7.43 5.79
N VAL A 110 16.71 6.94 4.61
CA VAL A 110 15.91 5.98 3.84
C VAL A 110 15.73 4.67 4.60
N ASP A 111 16.79 4.13 5.20
CA ASP A 111 16.73 2.88 5.98
C ASP A 111 15.77 3.00 7.17
N LYS A 112 15.79 4.13 7.90
CA LYS A 112 14.82 4.41 8.97
C LYS A 112 13.37 4.46 8.45
N VAL A 113 13.15 5.07 7.30
CA VAL A 113 11.81 5.10 6.67
C VAL A 113 11.39 3.69 6.26
N LEU A 114 12.27 2.92 5.62
CA LEU A 114 11.97 1.55 5.21
C LEU A 114 11.69 0.64 6.39
N GLU A 115 12.49 0.71 7.45
CA GLU A 115 12.28 -0.07 8.67
C GLU A 115 10.92 0.24 9.30
N LYS A 116 10.57 1.52 9.40
CA LYS A 116 9.27 1.94 9.92
C LYS A 116 8.12 1.40 9.06
N GLU A 117 8.17 1.60 7.74
CA GLU A 117 7.10 1.15 6.85
C GLU A 117 7.05 -0.38 6.71
N HIS A 118 8.17 -1.08 6.84
CA HIS A 118 8.21 -2.55 6.89
C HIS A 118 7.45 -3.09 8.10
N ASN A 119 7.53 -2.40 9.24
CA ASN A 119 6.92 -2.78 10.50
C ASN A 119 5.54 -2.15 10.76
N THR A 120 4.99 -1.39 9.81
CA THR A 120 3.65 -0.77 9.93
C THR A 120 2.63 -1.63 9.21
N THR A 121 1.58 -2.09 9.90
CA THR A 121 0.52 -2.86 9.23
C THR A 121 -0.24 -2.00 8.22
N PHE A 122 -0.63 -2.58 7.09
CA PHE A 122 -1.73 -2.01 6.31
C PHE A 122 -3.01 -2.27 7.11
N GLU A 123 -3.40 -1.34 7.98
CA GLU A 123 -4.68 -1.42 8.67
C GLU A 123 -5.78 -1.64 7.61
N SER A 124 -6.55 -2.73 7.71
CA SER A 124 -7.94 -2.63 7.29
C SER A 124 -8.59 -1.77 8.36
N ARG A 125 -8.68 -0.45 8.12
CA ARG A 125 -9.65 0.35 8.86
C ARG A 125 -10.98 -0.42 8.78
N ASN A 126 -11.54 -0.67 9.95
CA ASN A 126 -12.74 -1.45 10.28
C ASN A 126 -13.66 -1.84 9.11
N ASP A 127 -14.33 -2.99 9.23
CA ASP A 127 -15.32 -3.60 8.30
C ASP A 127 -16.37 -2.68 7.63
N ALA A 128 -16.47 -1.41 8.02
CA ALA A 128 -17.34 -0.39 7.42
C ALA A 128 -16.62 0.64 6.51
N ASP A 129 -15.30 0.78 6.60
CA ASP A 129 -14.51 1.73 5.80
C ASP A 129 -13.13 1.13 5.53
N LEU A 130 -13.08 0.25 4.53
CA LEU A 130 -11.83 -0.09 3.85
C LEU A 130 -11.05 1.23 3.61
N PRO A 131 -9.77 1.34 4.03
CA PRO A 131 -8.97 2.42 3.51
C PRO A 131 -8.90 2.18 2.00
N PHE A 132 -8.99 3.27 1.24
CA PHE A 132 -9.08 3.37 -0.23
C PHE A 132 -10.47 3.20 -0.87
#